data_AF-A0A3D0MG66-F1
#
_entry.id   AF-A0A3D0MG66-F1
#
_cell.length_a   1.000
_cell.length_b   1.000
_cell.length_c   1.000
_cell.angle_alpha   90.00
_cell.angle_beta   90.00
_cell.angle_gamma   90.00
#
_symmetry.space_group_name_H-M   'P 1'
#
loop_
_entity.id
_entity.type
_entity.pdbx_description
1 polymer ?
#
loop_
_entity_poly.entity_id
_entity_poly.type
_entity_poly.pdbx_seq_one_letter_code
_entity_poly.pdbx_strand_id
1 'polypeptide(L)' 'MFFALTPLVLVSGCLALSGEYESRFADIDSISERIVCFNAVDLHIVDGGNPAGQPVVFIHGTPGSA' A
#
# COMPACT_ATOMS: atom_id res chain seq x y z
N MET A 1 26.72 -19.48 25.42
CA MET A 1 25.26 -19.37 25.63
C MET A 1 24.79 -18.11 24.91
N PHE A 2 24.34 -18.22 23.66
CA PHE A 2 24.02 -17.07 22.79
C PHE A 2 22.77 -17.40 21.96
N PHE A 3 21.63 -17.61 22.63
CA PHE A 3 20.39 -18.04 21.97
C PHE A 3 19.12 -17.35 22.51
N ALA A 4 19.25 -16.20 23.19
CA ALA A 4 18.11 -15.51 23.79
C ALA A 4 17.76 -14.16 23.16
N LEU A 5 18.51 -13.69 22.14
CA LEU A 5 18.27 -12.37 21.53
C LEU A 5 17.65 -12.44 20.12
N THR A 6 17.67 -13.60 19.48
CA THR A 6 17.08 -13.82 18.15
C THR A 6 15.56 -13.65 18.07
N PRO A 7 14.74 -14.02 19.09
CA PRO A 7 13.29 -13.83 18.99
C PRO A 7 12.88 -12.35 19.10
N LEU A 8 13.62 -11.54 19.89
CA LEU A 8 13.28 -10.13 20.10
C LEU A 8 13.46 -9.28 18.83
N VAL A 9 14.52 -9.56 18.06
CA VAL A 9 14.76 -8.88 16.78
C VAL A 9 13.68 -9.23 15.76
N LEU A 10 13.19 -10.47 15.76
CA LEU A 10 12.17 -10.93 14.83
C LEU A 10 10.79 -10.29 15.11
N VAL A 11 10.39 -10.19 16.38
CA VAL A 11 9.12 -9.54 16.78
C VAL A 11 9.16 -8.03 16.50
N SER A 12 10.30 -7.37 16.70
CA SER A 12 10.46 -5.95 16.36
C SER A 12 10.39 -5.69 14.85
N GLY A 13 10.90 -6.62 14.02
CA GLY A 13 10.86 -6.51 12.56
C GLY A 13 9.46 -6.69 11.97
N CYS A 14 8.65 -7.59 12.54
CA CYS A 14 7.26 -7.77 12.08
C CYS A 14 6.36 -6.57 12.42
N LEU A 15 6.56 -5.91 13.56
CA LEU A 15 5.83 -4.68 13.90
C LEU A 15 6.25 -3.48 13.04
N ALA A 16 7.53 -3.40 12.66
CA ALA A 16 8.02 -2.35 11.76
C ALA A 16 7.43 -2.45 10.34
N LEU A 17 7.13 -3.68 9.87
CA LEU A 17 6.50 -3.91 8.56
C LEU A 17 4.99 -3.60 8.54
N SER A 18 4.33 -3.51 9.70
CA SER A 18 2.90 -3.14 9.78
C SER A 18 2.66 -1.64 9.94
N GLY A 19 3.71 -0.83 10.09
CA GLY A 19 3.59 0.61 10.39
C GLY A 19 3.92 1.57 9.25
N GLU A 20 4.48 1.11 8.13
CA GLU A 20 5.02 2.00 7.07
C GLU A 20 4.15 2.11 5.81
N TYR A 21 2.93 1.56 5.80
CA TYR A 21 2.13 1.51 4.56
C TYR A 21 1.42 2.82 4.21
N GLU A 22 1.12 3.71 5.17
CA GLU A 22 0.24 4.87 4.92
C GLU A 22 0.93 6.17 4.47
N SER A 23 2.27 6.24 4.43
CA SER A 23 2.98 7.53 4.29
C SER A 23 3.53 7.83 2.89
N ARG A 24 3.55 6.89 1.94
CA ARG A 24 4.26 7.12 0.66
C ARG A 24 3.50 7.97 -0.36
N PHE A 25 2.21 8.17 -0.19
CA PHE A 25 1.36 8.95 -1.10
C PHE A 25 0.84 10.26 -0.51
N ALA A 26 1.21 10.58 0.73
CA ALA A 26 0.66 11.69 1.50
C ALA A 26 1.01 13.11 0.97
N ASP A 27 1.89 13.21 -0.03
CA ASP A 27 2.44 14.49 -0.52
C ASP A 27 2.02 14.85 -1.96
N ILE A 28 1.02 14.15 -2.51
CA ILE A 28 0.42 14.53 -3.80
C ILE A 28 -1.03 14.93 -3.54
N ASP A 29 -1.27 16.24 -3.40
CA ASP A 29 -2.57 16.90 -3.11
C ASP A 29 -3.75 16.51 -4.03
N SER A 30 -3.50 15.69 -5.04
CA SER A 30 -4.49 15.24 -6.02
C SER A 30 -4.68 13.73 -6.04
N ILE A 31 -4.08 12.98 -5.12
CA ILE A 31 -4.23 11.52 -5.04
C ILE A 31 -5.14 11.13 -3.86
N SER A 32 -6.03 10.20 -4.11
CA SER A 32 -6.94 9.61 -3.13
C SER A 32 -6.98 8.09 -3.30
N GLU A 33 -7.17 7.37 -2.20
CA GLU A 33 -7.31 5.93 -2.21
C GLU A 33 -8.78 5.54 -1.97
N ARG A 34 -9.26 4.52 -2.68
CA ARG A 34 -10.56 3.91 -2.42
C ARG A 34 -10.53 2.40 -2.65
N ILE A 35 -11.37 1.71 -1.89
CA ILE A 35 -11.61 0.27 -2.07
C ILE A 35 -12.98 0.10 -2.76
N VAL A 36 -13.01 -0.67 -3.85
CA VAL A 36 -14.23 -1.01 -4.57
C VAL A 36 -14.39 -2.52 -4.61
N CYS A 37 -15.54 -3.03 -4.18
CA CYS A 37 -15.86 -4.45 -4.29
C CYS A 37 -16.36 -4.76 -5.71
N PHE A 38 -15.69 -5.68 -6.41
CA PHE A 38 -16.07 -6.16 -7.74
C PHE A 38 -16.00 -7.69 -7.79
N ASN A 39 -17.12 -8.36 -8.08
CA ASN A 39 -17.20 -9.83 -8.14
C ASN A 39 -16.65 -10.54 -6.89
N ALA A 40 -16.97 -10.02 -5.69
CA ALA A 40 -16.47 -10.52 -4.40
C ALA A 40 -14.95 -10.41 -4.20
N VAL A 41 -14.27 -9.53 -4.95
CA VAL A 41 -12.87 -9.15 -4.74
C VAL A 41 -12.80 -7.66 -4.42
N ASP A 42 -12.04 -7.32 -3.39
CA ASP A 42 -11.76 -5.92 -3.04
C ASP A 42 -10.61 -5.39 -3.89
N LEU A 43 -10.90 -4.38 -4.71
CA LEU A 43 -9.93 -3.69 -5.55
C LEU A 43 -9.46 -2.43 -4.84
N HIS A 44 -8.15 -2.34 -4.59
CA HIS A 44 -7.50 -1.13 -4.07
C HIS A 44 -7.14 -0.22 -5.25
N ILE A 45 -7.71 0.99 -5.26
CA ILE A 45 -7.54 1.95 -6.35
C ILE A 45 -6.94 3.23 -5.80
N VAL A 46 -5.84 3.65 -6.40
CA VAL A 46 -5.25 4.99 -6.26
C VAL A 46 -5.75 5.83 -7.43
N ASP A 47 -6.47 6.91 -7.13
CA ASP A 47 -7.04 7.83 -8.12
C ASP A 47 -6.44 9.21 -7.95
N GLY A 48 -6.19 9.93 -9.04
CA GLY A 48 -5.78 11.31 -8.95
C GLY A 48 -5.75 12.10 -10.24
N GLY A 49 -5.53 13.41 -10.10
CA GLY A 49 -5.56 14.36 -11.19
C GLY A 49 -6.91 15.06 -11.36
N ASN A 50 -7.20 15.56 -12.57
CA ASN A 50 -8.41 16.34 -12.85
C ASN A 50 -9.62 15.42 -13.14
N PRO A 51 -10.72 15.46 -12.34
CA PRO A 51 -11.90 14.63 -12.58
C PRO A 51 -12.61 14.88 -13.93
N ALA A 52 -12.41 16.06 -14.54
CA ALA A 52 -12.95 16.39 -15.85
C ALA A 52 -12.01 16.00 -17.02
N GLY A 53 -10.80 15.49 -16.71
CA GLY A 53 -9.83 15.03 -17.70
C GLY A 53 -10.18 13.66 -18.28
N GLN A 54 -9.43 13.25 -19.30
CA GLN A 54 -9.52 11.88 -19.82
C GLN A 54 -8.88 10.90 -18.83
N PRO A 55 -9.57 9.84 -18.38
CA PRO A 55 -9.01 8.89 -17.45
C PRO A 55 -7.96 8.01 -18.13
N VAL A 56 -6.88 7.70 -17.39
CA VAL A 56 -5.83 6.75 -17.77
C VAL A 56 -5.69 5.72 -16.67
N VAL A 57 -5.70 4.44 -17.02
CA VAL A 57 -5.62 3.33 -16.05
C VAL A 57 -4.27 2.67 -16.17
N PHE A 58 -3.56 2.59 -15.04
CA PHE A 58 -2.31 1.85 -14.91
C PHE A 58 -2.57 0.51 -14.20
N ILE A 59 -2.07 -0.58 -14.76
CA ILE A 59 -2.18 -1.92 -14.18
C ILE A 59 -0.76 -2.42 -13.94
N HIS A 60 -0.42 -2.68 -12.68
CA HIS A 60 0.90 -3.17 -12.32
C HIS A 60 1.06 -4.66 -12.67
N GLY A 61 2.31 -5.08 -12.93
CA GLY A 61 2.68 -6.49 -13.06
C GLY A 61 3.09 -7.12 -11.72
N THR A 62 3.64 -8.33 -11.77
CA THR A 62 4.19 -9.03 -10.60
C THR A 62 5.73 -8.98 -10.58
N PRO A 63 6.38 -8.60 -9.46
CA PRO A 63 5.79 -8.07 -8.22
C PRO A 63 5.42 -6.58 -8.34
N GLY A 64 4.31 -6.17 -7.74
CA GLY A 64 3.87 -4.78 -7.67
C GLY A 64 2.65 -4.64 -6.76
N SER A 65 2.46 -3.44 -6.20
CA SER A 65 1.23 -3.02 -5.53
C SER A 65 0.86 -1.64 -6.06
N ALA A 66 -0.45 -1.37 -6.15
CA ALA A 66 -0.97 -0.03 -6.32
C ALA A 66 -0.84 0.76 -5.01
#